data_AF-A0A4V1ZRR3-F1
#
_entry.id   AF-A0A4V1ZRR3-F1
#
_cell.length_a   1.000
_cell.length_b   1.000
_cell.length_c   1.000
_cell.angle_alpha   90.00
_cell.angle_beta   90.00
_cell.angle_gamma   90.00
#
_symmetry.space_group_name_H-M   'P 1'
#
loop_
_entity.id
_entity.type
_entity.pdbx_description
1 polymer ?
#
loop_
_entity_poly.entity_id
_entity_poly.type
_entity_poly.pdbx_seq_one_letter_code
_entity_poly.pdbx_strand_id
1 'polypeptide(L)' 'PLMRTTIEPTPANGLRKRSQVMVDKAMSVKRDKIGATIGSLDTETMLAVTRVLAVFFAMA' A
#
# COMPACT_ATOMS: atom_id res chain seq x y z
N PRO A 1 -2.22 -6.18 13.39
CA PRO A 1 -1.05 -6.79 12.71
C PRO A 1 -1.38 -8.22 12.27
N LEU A 2 -2.04 -8.34 11.11
CA LEU A 2 -2.39 -9.66 10.55
C LEU A 2 -2.01 -9.80 9.09
N MET A 3 -2.01 -8.72 8.30
CA MET A 3 -1.65 -8.76 6.89
C MET A 3 -0.75 -7.59 6.50
N ARG A 4 0.48 -7.90 6.08
CA ARG A 4 1.50 -6.92 5.71
C ARG A 4 2.12 -7.26 4.37
N THR A 5 2.04 -6.32 3.43
CA THR A 5 2.80 -6.38 2.18
C THR A 5 4.05 -5.53 2.35
N THR A 6 5.21 -6.17 2.31
CA THR A 6 6.50 -5.48 2.39
C THR A 6 6.80 -4.82 1.05
N ILE A 7 7.26 -3.57 1.10
CA ILE A 7 7.69 -2.80 -0.07
C ILE A 7 9.15 -2.38 0.13
N GLU A 8 9.99 -2.69 -0.85
CA GLU A 8 11.37 -2.20 -0.90
C GLU A 8 11.45 -0.80 -1.54
N PRO A 9 12.42 0.03 -1.12
CA PRO A 9 12.70 1.32 -1.77
C PRO A 9 13.06 1.18 -3.23
N THR A 10 12.45 2.00 -4.08
CA THR A 10 12.85 2.17 -5.49
C THR A 10 12.85 3.65 -5.85
N PRO A 11 13.59 4.05 -6.91
CA PRO A 11 13.52 5.43 -7.40
C PRO A 11 12.10 5.87 -7.78
N ALA A 12 11.27 4.94 -8.28
CA ALA A 12 9.91 5.23 -8.72
C ALA A 12 8.93 5.42 -7.54
N ASN A 13 9.07 4.66 -6.45
CA ASN A 13 8.15 4.74 -5.33
C ASN A 13 8.53 5.80 -4.28
N GLY A 14 9.75 6.31 -4.33
CA GLY A 14 10.22 7.42 -3.48
C GLY A 14 10.37 7.04 -1.99
N LEU A 15 10.29 5.76 -1.64
CA LEU A 15 10.49 5.32 -0.26
C LEU A 15 11.97 5.46 0.12
N ARG A 16 12.22 5.89 1.36
CA ARG A 16 13.59 6.05 1.90
C ARG A 16 14.10 4.83 2.66
N LYS A 17 13.19 3.92 3.03
CA LYS A 17 13.47 2.70 3.80
C LYS A 17 12.42 1.66 3.49
N ARG A 18 12.78 0.38 3.71
CA ARG A 18 11.83 -0.74 3.66
C ARG A 18 10.59 -0.41 4.48
N SER A 19 9.43 -0.57 3.86
CA SER A 19 8.15 -0.12 4.41
C SER A 19 7.10 -1.23 4.26
N GLN A 20 5.96 -1.07 4.91
CA GLN A 20 4.89 -2.07 4.87
C GLN A 20 3.54 -1.41 4.68
N VAL A 21 2.77 -1.93 3.72
CA VAL A 21 1.35 -1.60 3.59
C VAL A 21 0.58 -2.36 4.67
N MET A 22 -0.20 -1.62 5.45
CA MET A 22 -1.02 -2.14 6.54
C MET A 22 -2.45 -2.32 6.06
N VAL A 23 -2.74 -3.45 5.40
CA VAL A 23 -4.08 -3.74 4.86
C VAL A 23 -5.13 -3.75 5.96
N ASP A 24 -4.75 -4.20 7.16
CA ASP A 24 -5.59 -4.20 8.37
C ASP A 24 -5.99 -2.79 8.88
N LYS A 25 -5.45 -1.72 8.28
CA LYS A 25 -5.67 -0.33 8.68
C LYS A 25 -6.19 0.56 7.54
N ALA A 26 -6.78 -0.02 6.50
CA ALA A 26 -7.39 0.76 5.42
C ALA A 26 -8.55 1.62 5.98
N MET A 27 -8.56 2.91 5.64
CA MET A 27 -9.61 3.85 6.04
C MET A 27 -9.81 4.93 4.97
N SER A 28 -11.00 5.51 4.90
CA SER A 28 -11.26 6.69 4.07
C SER A 28 -10.70 7.95 4.72
N VAL A 29 -10.09 8.83 3.92
CA VAL A 29 -9.59 10.15 4.35
C VAL A 29 -10.15 11.23 3.42
N LYS A 30 -10.32 12.46 3.94
CA LYS A 30 -10.74 13.60 3.10
C LYS A 30 -9.61 13.98 2.12
N ARG A 31 -9.98 14.39 0.91
CA ARG A 31 -9.01 14.71 -0.16
C ARG A 31 -8.07 15.86 0.21
N ASP A 32 -8.55 16.85 0.96
CA ASP A 32 -7.76 17.99 1.45
C ASP A 32 -6.70 17.61 2.49
N LYS A 33 -6.78 16.41 3.07
CA LYS A 33 -5.77 15.86 3.98
C LYS A 33 -4.67 15.06 3.27
N ILE A 34 -4.80 14.83 1.96
CA ILE A 34 -3.79 14.12 1.17
C ILE A 34 -2.68 15.12 0.80
N GLY A 35 -1.44 14.83 1.21
CA GLY A 35 -0.27 15.65 0.89
C GLY A 35 0.26 15.42 -0.54
N ALA A 36 1.46 15.93 -0.80
CA ALA A 36 2.14 15.72 -2.08
C ALA A 36 2.43 14.23 -2.36
N THR A 37 2.37 13.85 -3.63
CA THR A 37 2.71 12.50 -4.09
C THR A 37 4.19 12.18 -3.80
N ILE A 38 4.44 11.02 -3.18
CA ILE A 38 5.80 10.55 -2.87
C ILE A 38 6.41 9.81 -4.08
N GLY A 39 5.59 9.06 -4.81
CA GLY A 39 5.98 8.24 -5.95
C GLY A 39 4.85 7.29 -6.36
N SER A 40 5.18 6.24 -7.11
CA SER A 40 4.24 5.21 -7.55
C SER A 40 4.80 3.81 -7.35
N LEU A 41 3.94 2.89 -6.91
CA LEU A 41 4.25 1.46 -6.92
C LEU A 41 4.03 0.90 -8.32
N ASP A 42 4.85 -0.07 -8.71
CA ASP A 42 4.66 -0.82 -9.94
C ASP A 42 3.42 -1.72 -9.87
N THR A 43 2.99 -2.20 -11.04
CA THR A 43 1.77 -3.00 -11.19
C THR A 43 1.82 -4.31 -10.42
N GLU A 44 2.97 -4.98 -10.35
CA GLU A 44 3.11 -6.26 -9.66
C GLU A 44 2.95 -6.08 -8.15
N THR A 45 3.62 -5.06 -7.60
CA THR A 45 3.49 -4.69 -6.19
C THR A 45 2.06 -4.29 -5.84
N MET A 46 1.40 -3.47 -6.67
CA MET A 46 0.00 -3.09 -6.46
C MET A 46 -0.96 -4.28 -6.54
N LEU A 47 -0.69 -5.26 -7.40
CA LEU A 47 -1.48 -6.48 -7.49
C LEU A 47 -1.34 -7.33 -6.21
N ALA A 48 -0.13 -7.44 -5.65
CA ALA A 48 0.08 -8.12 -4.38
C ALA A 48 -0.70 -7.44 -3.24
N VAL A 49 -0.69 -6.10 -3.17
CA VAL A 49 -1.51 -5.34 -2.19
C VAL A 49 -3.00 -5.61 -2.38
N THR A 50 -3.48 -5.61 -3.63
CA THR A 50 -4.90 -5.83 -3.96
C THR A 50 -5.37 -7.22 -3.57
N ARG A 51 -4.56 -8.26 -3.79
CA ARG A 51 -4.87 -9.65 -3.39
C ARG A 51 -5.03 -9.77 -1.88
N VAL A 52 -4.09 -9.19 -1.13
CA VAL A 52 -4.16 -9.22 0.34
C VAL A 52 -5.38 -8.45 0.85
N LEU A 53 -5.74 -7.33 0.20
CA LEU A 53 -6.95 -6.57 0.50
C LEU A 53 -8.23 -7.39 0.26
N ALA A 54 -8.32 -8.10 -0.86
CA ALA A 54 -9.46 -8.95 -1.19
C ALA A 54 -9.66 -10.08 -0.17
N VAL A 55 -8.57 -10.74 0.26
CA VAL A 55 -8.62 -11.75 1.32
C VAL A 55 -9.08 -11.13 2.65
N PHE A 56 -8.56 -9.97 3.02
CA PHE A 56 -8.94 -9.29 4.27
C PHE A 56 -10.44 -8.94 4.32
N PHE A 57 -11.02 -8.53 3.19
CA PHE A 57 -12.45 -8.21 3.09
C PHE A 57 -13.34 -9.42 2.73
N ALA A 58 -12.80 -10.63 2.66
CA ALA A 58 -13.52 -11.84 2.22
C ALA A 58 -14.23 -11.67 0.86
N MET A 59 -13.55 -11.01 -0.08
CA MET A 59 -14.01 -10.78 -1.46
C MET A 59 -13.33 -11.70 -2.49
N ALA A 60 -12.53 -12.66 -2.01
CA ALA A 60 -11.73 -13.58 -2.81
C ALA A 60 -12.52 -14.84 -3.17
#